data_AF-R9JL55-F1
#
_entry.id   AF-R9JL55-F1
#
_cell.length_a   1.000
_cell.length_b   1.000
_cell.length_c   1.000
_cell.angle_alpha   90.00
_cell.angle_beta   90.00
_cell.angle_gamma   90.00
#
_symmetry.space_group_name_H-M   'P 1'
#
loop_
_entity.id
_entity.type
_entity.pdbx_description
1 polymer ?
#
loop_
_entity_poly.entity_id
_entity_poly.type
_entity_poly.pdbx_seq_one_letter_code
_entity_poly.pdbx_strand_id
1 'polypeptide(L)'
;MGRKSKWSVNNIQEFLDSTGSGCKLVTKNFKYLKDNLEFQCKCGKHFYRNFHNVVSQKSYYCNDCSKEIFINNCKLSHDDYLKKLKDKGIKSIIPLEKYQAAKTKILHKCTVCNYTWEVAPSNILSDYGCPCCNGGHCVLGYNDIATTNPEMYQLLKNKDDAYTHTEQSNIPLKFICSYCGNEIKMSPATLYRRGLSCRICGDGISTPNKFVEQILINSNIKYYSEYVFSWSDGKRYDFYLPEHNAIIEVMGIQHYKDGCFGDGCRTLKEEKANDILKEKLALDNGIKNYFKLDCRKSDFKYMKSSFVHSNLPNFLKVCENIDYKECFRNSLKSKVIQAIELWNKGYKTPYIALELKTSQNTIIRYLHTGNDIGLCKYNGLNKEVICLTTGEIFPSIKSANLKYNTNKVGNCCRGEKDYIIDERNNKLVWKFYKDYLKSTASSEVCA
;
A
#
# COMPACT_ATOMS: atom_id res chain seq x y z
N MET A 1 23.99 48.86 67.42
CA MET A 1 25.47 48.91 67.55
C MET A 1 26.08 47.86 66.62
N GLY A 2 26.81 48.27 65.58
CA GLY A 2 27.44 47.33 64.65
C GLY A 2 28.62 46.61 65.31
N ARG A 3 28.62 45.28 65.31
CA ARG A 3 29.78 44.47 65.72
C ARG A 3 31.01 44.93 64.90
N LYS A 4 32.06 45.41 65.57
CA LYS A 4 33.37 45.64 64.93
C LYS A 4 33.81 44.32 64.30
N SER A 5 34.19 44.38 63.03
CA SER A 5 34.69 43.25 62.25
C SER A 5 35.90 42.60 62.94
N LYS A 6 35.89 41.27 63.09
CA LYS A 6 37.02 40.47 63.59
C LYS A 6 38.16 40.34 62.57
N TRP A 7 37.96 40.88 61.37
CA TRP A 7 38.90 40.82 60.26
C TRP A 7 39.71 42.11 60.17
N SER A 8 41.04 41.98 60.18
CA SER A 8 41.99 43.03 59.86
C SER A 8 42.41 42.94 58.38
N VAL A 9 43.03 44.00 57.85
CA VAL A 9 43.63 44.00 56.50
C VAL A 9 44.59 42.83 56.32
N ASN A 10 45.40 42.53 57.34
CA ASN A 10 46.37 41.43 57.33
C ASN A 10 45.68 40.07 57.24
N ASN A 11 44.64 39.82 58.06
CA ASN A 11 43.93 38.54 58.03
C ASN A 11 43.11 38.32 56.75
N ILE A 12 42.63 39.40 56.11
CA ILE A 12 42.00 39.30 54.79
C ILE A 12 43.04 38.91 53.73
N GLN A 13 44.22 39.52 53.74
CA GLN A 13 45.28 39.19 52.80
C GLN A 13 45.78 37.75 52.99
N GLU A 14 46.01 37.31 54.24
CA GLU A 14 46.36 35.92 54.55
C GLU A 14 45.33 34.90 54.01
N PHE A 15 44.04 35.21 54.15
CA PHE A 15 42.97 34.37 53.58
C PHE A 15 43.07 34.31 52.06
N LEU A 16 43.23 35.46 51.37
CA LEU A 16 43.35 35.50 49.91
C LEU A 16 44.56 34.71 49.43
N ASP A 17 45.70 34.82 50.11
CA ASP A 17 46.92 34.08 49.78
C ASP A 17 46.71 32.56 49.94
N SER A 18 45.98 32.12 50.97
CA SER A 18 45.65 30.69 51.16
C SER A 18 44.76 30.10 50.05
N THR A 19 44.02 30.92 49.30
CA THR A 19 43.16 30.44 48.21
C THR A 19 43.94 30.10 46.94
N GLY A 20 45.20 30.54 46.83
CA GLY A 20 46.00 30.40 45.60
C GLY A 20 45.45 31.18 44.40
N SER A 21 44.48 32.08 44.60
CA SER A 21 43.81 32.83 43.52
C SER A 21 44.67 33.97 42.93
N GLY A 22 45.74 34.38 43.61
CA GLY A 22 46.58 35.52 43.23
C GLY A 22 45.90 36.89 43.39
N CYS A 23 44.81 36.95 44.15
CA CYS A 23 44.07 38.17 44.46
C CYS A 23 44.69 38.91 45.66
N LYS A 24 44.77 40.24 45.59
CA LYS A 24 45.35 41.08 46.67
C LYS A 24 44.37 42.16 47.11
N LEU A 25 44.33 42.46 48.41
CA LEU A 25 43.54 43.56 48.95
C LEU A 25 44.33 44.88 48.79
N VAL A 26 43.73 45.87 48.12
CA VAL A 26 44.32 47.20 47.90
C VAL A 26 43.86 48.19 48.98
N THR A 27 42.64 48.02 49.51
CA THR A 27 42.08 48.91 50.54
C THR A 27 42.85 48.82 51.87
N LYS A 28 43.45 49.94 52.28
CA LYS A 28 44.28 50.03 53.50
C LYS A 28 43.49 50.27 54.79
N ASN A 29 42.29 50.85 54.72
CA ASN A 29 41.43 51.14 55.87
C ASN A 29 39.96 50.91 55.51
N PHE A 30 39.22 50.12 56.30
CA PHE A 30 37.78 49.91 56.13
C PHE A 30 37.04 49.86 57.48
N LYS A 31 35.76 50.28 57.50
CA LYS A 31 34.96 50.36 58.74
C LYS A 31 34.06 49.15 58.91
N TYR A 32 33.51 48.62 57.81
CA TYR A 32 32.67 47.41 57.80
C TYR A 32 33.03 46.47 56.63
N LEU A 33 32.90 45.15 56.82
CA LEU A 33 33.17 44.15 55.77
C LEU A 33 32.13 44.11 54.64
N LYS A 34 31.00 44.80 54.85
CA LYS A 34 29.97 45.00 53.83
C LYS A 34 30.31 46.16 52.91
N ASP A 35 31.31 46.98 53.25
CA ASP A 35 31.78 48.06 52.40
C ASP A 35 32.39 47.46 51.12
N ASN A 36 32.32 48.21 50.02
CA ASN A 36 32.98 47.82 48.78
C ASN A 36 34.49 48.03 48.92
N LEU A 37 35.22 46.94 49.11
CA LEU A 37 36.68 46.92 49.17
C LEU A 37 37.25 46.76 47.77
N GLU A 38 38.40 47.37 47.55
CA GLU A 38 39.18 47.30 46.33
C GLU A 38 40.16 46.13 46.38
N PHE A 39 40.08 45.27 45.37
CA PHE A 39 40.95 44.11 45.20
C PHE A 39 41.67 44.19 43.86
N GLN A 40 42.90 43.70 43.81
CA GLN A 40 43.68 43.51 42.60
C GLN A 40 43.64 42.04 42.19
N CYS A 41 43.14 41.77 41.00
CA CYS A 41 43.11 40.44 40.40
C CYS A 41 44.53 40.02 39.97
N LYS A 42 44.77 38.71 39.76
CA LYS A 42 46.05 38.17 39.25
C LYS A 42 46.55 38.81 37.94
N CYS A 43 45.65 39.37 37.13
CA CYS A 43 45.96 40.05 35.88
C CYS A 43 46.35 41.53 36.07
N GLY A 44 46.43 42.01 37.31
CA GLY A 44 46.76 43.40 37.65
C GLY A 44 45.56 44.36 37.67
N LYS A 45 44.40 43.99 37.10
CA LYS A 45 43.18 44.82 37.12
C LYS A 45 42.56 44.94 38.51
N HIS A 46 42.12 46.14 38.86
CA HIS A 46 41.43 46.41 40.12
C HIS A 46 39.91 46.20 39.97
N PHE A 47 39.26 45.72 41.03
CA PHE A 47 37.80 45.52 41.08
C PHE A 47 37.28 45.71 42.51
N TYR A 48 36.01 46.09 42.63
CA TYR A 48 35.38 46.43 43.91
C TYR A 48 34.31 45.40 44.31
N ARG A 49 34.39 44.83 45.51
CA ARG A 49 33.41 43.87 46.04
C ARG A 49 33.33 43.98 47.57
N ASN A 50 32.23 43.52 48.16
CA ASN A 50 32.22 43.27 49.59
C ASN A 50 33.01 41.99 49.92
N PHE A 51 33.62 41.92 51.10
CA PHE A 51 34.44 40.76 51.48
C PHE A 51 33.60 39.49 51.63
N HIS A 52 32.34 39.62 52.07
CA HIS A 52 31.42 38.51 52.21
C HIS A 52 31.22 37.73 50.89
N ASN A 53 31.06 38.41 49.76
CA ASN A 53 30.87 37.79 48.46
C ASN A 53 32.16 37.17 47.93
N VAL A 54 33.32 37.75 48.25
CA VAL A 54 34.62 37.15 47.90
C VAL A 54 34.77 35.77 48.55
N VAL A 55 34.37 35.64 49.82
CA VAL A 55 34.41 34.36 50.55
C VAL A 55 33.31 33.40 50.07
N SER A 56 32.05 33.84 50.07
CA SER A 56 30.90 32.96 49.83
C SER A 56 30.74 32.54 48.36
N GLN A 57 31.01 33.45 47.41
CA GLN A 57 30.84 33.21 45.97
C GLN A 57 32.17 32.91 45.27
N LYS A 58 33.28 32.83 46.02
CA LYS A 58 34.63 32.62 45.47
C LYS A 58 34.99 33.65 44.37
N SER A 59 34.53 34.89 44.54
CA SER A 59 34.66 35.98 43.55
C SER A 59 36.04 36.64 43.60
N TYR A 60 37.11 35.87 43.41
CA TYR A 60 38.50 36.32 43.54
C TYR A 60 39.05 37.04 42.31
N TYR A 61 38.35 36.96 41.17
CA TYR A 61 38.85 37.44 39.89
C TYR A 61 38.03 38.62 39.37
N CYS A 62 38.66 39.49 38.58
CA CYS A 62 37.95 40.52 37.83
C CYS A 62 36.93 39.89 36.84
N ASN A 63 36.02 40.70 36.32
CA ASN A 63 34.98 40.22 35.39
C ASN A 63 35.56 39.51 34.16
N ASP A 64 36.68 39.99 33.61
CA ASP A 64 37.27 39.40 32.40
C ASP A 64 37.91 38.04 32.68
N CYS A 65 38.71 37.93 33.74
CA CYS A 65 39.31 36.66 34.15
C CYS A 65 38.24 35.65 34.62
N SER A 66 37.18 36.10 35.29
CA SER A 66 36.05 35.25 35.66
C SER A 66 35.34 34.69 34.43
N LYS A 67 35.09 35.55 33.43
CA LYS A 67 34.51 35.14 32.13
C LYS A 67 35.42 34.15 31.40
N GLU A 68 36.73 34.38 31.38
CA GLU A 68 37.69 33.50 30.71
C GLU A 68 37.76 32.11 31.37
N ILE A 69 37.83 32.07 32.71
CA ILE A 69 37.79 30.82 33.48
C ILE A 69 36.48 30.07 33.22
N PHE A 70 35.36 30.77 33.22
CA PHE A 70 34.05 30.19 32.89
C PHE A 70 34.02 29.60 31.47
N ILE A 71 34.46 30.36 30.47
CA ILE A 71 34.50 29.91 29.07
C ILE A 71 35.37 28.67 28.93
N ASN A 72 36.56 28.64 29.55
CA ASN A 72 37.46 27.49 29.47
C ASN A 72 36.91 26.26 30.19
N ASN A 73 36.23 26.43 31.33
CA ASN A 73 35.55 25.33 32.03
C ASN A 73 34.31 24.80 31.29
N CYS A 74 33.71 25.60 30.40
CA CYS A 74 32.59 25.18 29.56
C CYS A 74 33.02 24.51 28.25
N LYS A 75 34.32 24.52 27.89
CA LYS A 75 34.81 23.85 26.68
C LYS A 75 34.82 22.34 26.89
N LEU A 76 33.96 21.65 26.14
CA LEU A 76 33.94 20.20 26.10
C LEU A 76 35.21 19.68 25.43
N SER A 77 35.96 18.80 26.07
CA SER A 77 37.08 18.09 25.43
C SER A 77 36.57 16.91 24.58
N HIS A 78 37.46 16.31 23.77
CA HIS A 78 37.13 15.09 23.03
C HIS A 78 36.80 13.92 23.96
N ASP A 79 37.55 13.75 25.05
CA ASP A 79 37.29 12.68 26.03
C ASP A 79 35.97 12.90 26.77
N ASP A 80 35.63 14.15 27.09
CA ASP A 80 34.32 14.47 27.66
C ASP A 80 33.18 14.18 26.69
N TYR A 81 33.38 14.41 25.39
CA TYR A 81 32.40 14.03 24.37
C TYR A 81 32.20 12.52 24.31
N LEU A 82 33.28 11.73 24.29
CA LEU A 82 33.19 10.27 24.32
C LEU A 82 32.53 9.75 25.60
N LYS A 83 32.81 10.38 26.74
CA LYS A 83 32.15 10.07 28.01
C LYS A 83 30.65 10.36 27.95
N LYS A 84 30.25 11.51 27.41
CA LYS A 84 28.84 11.85 27.22
C LYS A 84 28.10 10.87 26.30
N LEU A 85 28.73 10.38 25.24
CA LEU A 85 28.15 9.33 24.39
C LEU A 85 27.88 8.05 25.19
N LYS A 86 28.85 7.62 26.02
CA LYS A 86 28.70 6.44 26.90
C LYS A 86 27.63 6.65 27.96
N ASP A 87 27.61 7.80 28.62
CA ASP A 87 26.65 8.14 29.67
C ASP A 87 25.21 8.18 29.13
N LYS A 88 25.02 8.63 27.88
CA LYS A 88 23.73 8.56 27.17
C LYS A 88 23.41 7.17 26.59
N GLY A 89 24.31 6.21 26.67
CA GLY A 89 24.11 4.87 26.12
C GLY A 89 24.17 4.79 24.60
N ILE A 90 24.71 5.80 23.90
CA ILE A 90 24.84 5.82 22.45
C ILE A 90 26.04 4.94 22.05
N LYS A 91 25.76 3.69 21.67
CA LYS A 91 26.78 2.70 21.23
C LYS A 91 26.81 2.49 19.71
N SER A 92 25.75 2.88 19.03
CA SER A 92 25.55 2.62 17.59
C SER A 92 26.25 3.62 16.67
N ILE A 93 26.84 4.68 17.22
CA ILE A 93 27.48 5.77 16.48
C ILE A 93 28.85 6.05 17.10
N ILE A 94 29.89 6.01 16.27
CA ILE A 94 31.27 6.28 16.68
C ILE A 94 31.82 7.49 15.90
N PRO A 95 32.51 8.45 16.55
CA PRO A 95 33.22 9.51 15.85
C PRO A 95 34.49 8.94 15.19
N LEU A 96 34.73 9.30 13.93
CA LEU A 96 35.98 8.99 13.21
C LEU A 96 36.99 10.14 13.26
N GLU A 97 36.51 11.34 13.55
CA GLU A 97 37.32 12.56 13.69
C GLU A 97 37.32 13.08 15.13
N LYS A 98 38.32 13.89 15.46
CA LYS A 98 38.41 14.54 16.78
C LYS A 98 37.32 15.60 16.94
N TYR A 99 36.75 15.67 18.14
CA TYR A 99 35.79 16.71 18.51
C TYR A 99 36.47 18.08 18.46
N GLN A 100 35.86 19.02 17.74
CA GLN A 100 36.36 20.40 17.67
C GLN A 100 35.45 21.36 18.45
N ALA A 101 34.15 21.33 18.17
CA ALA A 101 33.14 22.12 18.87
C ALA A 101 31.75 21.50 18.69
N ALA A 102 30.78 21.95 19.49
CA ALA A 102 29.45 21.35 19.54
C ALA A 102 28.72 21.37 18.19
N LYS A 103 28.87 22.47 17.43
CA LYS A 103 28.19 22.70 16.14
C LYS A 103 29.08 22.41 14.91
N THR A 104 30.38 22.21 15.10
CA THR A 104 31.28 21.88 14.00
C THR A 104 31.04 20.43 13.61
N LYS A 105 30.67 20.20 12.35
CA LYS A 105 30.43 18.84 11.85
C LYS A 105 31.74 18.08 11.87
N ILE A 106 31.67 16.83 12.31
CA ILE A 106 32.77 15.89 12.24
C ILE A 106 32.23 14.57 11.67
N LEU A 107 33.12 13.77 11.09
CA LEU A 107 32.76 12.49 10.52
C LEU A 107 32.39 11.47 11.61
N HIS A 108 31.24 10.85 11.48
CA HIS A 108 30.77 9.76 12.32
C HIS A 108 30.47 8.52 11.47
N LYS A 109 30.54 7.34 12.09
CA LYS A 109 30.16 6.06 11.49
C LYS A 109 29.09 5.38 12.33
N CYS A 110 28.07 4.84 11.69
CA CYS A 110 27.12 3.96 12.34
C CYS A 110 27.66 2.53 12.36
N THR A 111 27.68 1.88 13.52
CA THR A 111 28.15 0.49 13.64
C THR A 111 27.11 -0.53 13.18
N VAL A 112 25.85 -0.13 13.01
CA VAL A 112 24.74 -1.00 12.56
C VAL A 112 24.72 -1.13 11.03
N CYS A 113 24.80 -0.02 10.31
CA CYS A 113 24.73 0.02 8.84
C CYS A 113 26.07 0.34 8.16
N ASN A 114 27.14 0.56 8.92
CA ASN A 114 28.46 1.00 8.44
C ASN A 114 28.49 2.34 7.67
N TYR A 115 27.37 3.05 7.55
CA TYR A 115 27.29 4.34 6.89
C TYR A 115 28.08 5.42 7.64
N THR A 116 28.81 6.24 6.89
CA THR A 116 29.59 7.37 7.39
C THR A 116 29.01 8.68 6.92
N TRP A 117 28.84 9.66 7.83
CA TRP A 117 28.34 10.98 7.48
C TRP A 117 28.87 12.07 8.41
N GLU A 118 28.86 13.30 7.90
CA GLU A 118 29.22 14.48 8.67
C GLU A 118 28.02 15.00 9.46
N VAL A 119 28.19 15.15 10.78
CA VAL A 119 27.15 15.67 11.66
C VAL A 119 27.75 16.38 12.85
N ALA A 120 27.05 17.39 13.35
CA ALA A 120 27.44 18.10 14.56
C ALA A 120 27.34 17.16 15.78
N PRO A 121 28.37 17.07 16.64
CA PRO A 121 28.35 16.31 17.88
C PRO A 121 27.14 16.63 18.78
N SER A 122 26.68 17.89 18.78
CA SER A 122 25.47 18.28 19.51
C SER A 122 24.23 17.53 19.07
N ASN A 123 24.09 17.23 17.77
CA ASN A 123 22.93 16.53 17.24
C ASN A 123 22.94 15.06 17.67
N ILE A 124 24.11 14.41 17.64
CA ILE A 124 24.26 13.04 18.17
C ILE A 124 23.90 13.00 19.66
N LEU A 125 24.38 13.96 20.45
CA LEU A 125 24.02 14.10 21.87
C LEU A 125 22.56 14.50 22.09
N SER A 126 21.84 14.98 21.08
CA SER A 126 20.40 15.23 21.11
C SER A 126 19.60 14.07 20.50
N ASP A 127 20.21 12.88 20.41
CA ASP A 127 19.57 11.63 19.98
C ASP A 127 19.17 11.61 18.50
N TYR A 128 19.74 12.50 17.67
CA TYR A 128 19.66 12.36 16.21
C TYR A 128 20.51 11.16 15.77
N GLY A 129 19.84 10.08 15.39
CA GLY A 129 20.45 8.83 14.97
C GLY A 129 21.06 8.84 13.56
N CYS A 130 21.46 7.67 13.10
CA CYS A 130 21.97 7.49 11.73
C CYS A 130 20.87 7.77 10.69
N PRO A 131 21.11 8.64 9.70
CA PRO A 131 20.11 8.96 8.67
C PRO A 131 19.75 7.76 7.80
N CYS A 132 20.68 6.81 7.60
CA CYS A 132 20.42 5.56 6.88
C CYS A 132 19.48 4.63 7.67
N CYS A 133 19.78 4.36 8.95
CA CYS A 133 18.93 3.52 9.80
C CYS A 133 17.54 4.12 10.03
N ASN A 134 17.42 5.45 10.03
CA ASN A 134 16.14 6.15 10.18
C ASN A 134 15.39 6.34 8.85
N GLY A 135 15.86 5.75 7.74
CA GLY A 135 15.20 5.81 6.43
C GLY A 135 15.30 7.16 5.71
N GLY A 136 16.07 8.12 6.23
CA GLY A 136 16.29 9.44 5.65
C GLY A 136 17.39 9.50 4.58
N HIS A 137 18.18 8.44 4.42
CA HIS A 137 19.21 8.33 3.37
C HIS A 137 19.28 6.91 2.83
N CYS A 138 19.30 6.76 1.51
CA CYS A 138 19.42 5.47 0.83
C CYS A 138 20.90 5.08 0.70
N VAL A 139 21.24 3.86 1.10
CA VAL A 139 22.57 3.27 1.01
C VAL A 139 22.42 1.93 0.28
N LEU A 140 23.14 1.83 -0.84
CA LEU A 140 23.16 0.65 -1.70
C LEU A 140 23.62 -0.59 -0.92
N GLY A 141 22.90 -1.70 -1.07
CA GLY A 141 23.18 -2.97 -0.44
C GLY A 141 22.74 -3.06 1.03
N TYR A 142 22.03 -2.06 1.55
CA TYR A 142 21.60 -2.04 2.96
C TYR A 142 20.11 -1.72 3.12
N ASN A 143 19.69 -0.50 2.75
CA ASN A 143 18.31 -0.04 2.94
C ASN A 143 17.63 0.42 1.65
N ASP A 144 18.25 0.16 0.51
CA ASP A 144 17.67 0.35 -0.81
C ASP A 144 16.58 -0.69 -1.09
N ILE A 145 15.61 -0.35 -1.94
CA ILE A 145 14.45 -1.20 -2.26
C ILE A 145 14.88 -2.55 -2.83
N ALA A 146 15.93 -2.62 -3.66
CA ALA A 146 16.34 -3.88 -4.27
C ALA A 146 16.84 -4.87 -3.21
N THR A 147 17.52 -4.38 -2.17
CA THR A 147 17.98 -5.19 -1.04
C THR A 147 16.86 -5.53 -0.07
N THR A 148 16.04 -4.55 0.33
CA THR A 148 15.07 -4.75 1.43
C THR A 148 13.75 -5.34 0.97
N ASN A 149 13.36 -5.11 -0.29
CA ASN A 149 12.03 -5.45 -0.78
C ASN A 149 12.04 -5.93 -2.25
N PRO A 150 12.45 -7.19 -2.49
CA PRO A 150 12.50 -7.77 -3.83
C PRO A 150 11.14 -7.79 -4.56
N GLU A 151 10.03 -7.89 -3.83
CA GLU A 151 8.69 -7.84 -4.42
C GLU A 151 8.38 -6.44 -4.98
N MET A 152 8.66 -5.39 -4.21
CA MET A 152 8.52 -4.00 -4.68
C MET A 152 9.45 -3.71 -5.86
N TYR A 153 10.67 -4.25 -5.84
CA TYR A 153 11.60 -4.15 -6.96
C TYR A 153 10.99 -4.68 -8.27
N GLN A 154 10.25 -5.79 -8.25
CA GLN A 154 9.60 -6.33 -9.45
C GLN A 154 8.54 -5.39 -10.02
N LEU A 155 7.88 -4.61 -9.16
CA LEU A 155 6.83 -3.68 -9.58
C LEU A 155 7.38 -2.38 -10.18
N LEU A 156 8.66 -2.04 -10.01
CA LEU A 156 9.20 -0.80 -10.55
C LEU A 156 9.27 -0.80 -12.08
N LYS A 157 8.86 0.32 -12.69
CA LYS A 157 9.04 0.56 -14.13
C LYS A 157 10.51 0.75 -14.48
N ASN A 158 11.22 1.58 -13.72
CA ASN A 158 12.65 1.77 -13.82
C ASN A 158 13.35 1.06 -12.66
N LYS A 159 14.19 0.07 -12.93
CA LYS A 159 14.86 -0.72 -11.89
C LYS A 159 15.94 0.09 -11.16
N ASP A 160 16.51 1.10 -11.79
CA ASP A 160 17.56 1.93 -11.19
C ASP A 160 17.04 2.76 -10.00
N ASP A 161 15.74 3.08 -9.98
CA ASP A 161 15.11 3.80 -8.87
C ASP A 161 15.22 3.00 -7.55
N ALA A 162 15.32 1.67 -7.63
CA ALA A 162 15.40 0.80 -6.47
C ALA A 162 16.69 0.99 -5.66
N TYR A 163 17.77 1.42 -6.31
CA TYR A 163 19.10 1.59 -5.70
C TYR A 163 19.30 2.97 -5.07
N THR A 164 18.40 3.90 -5.37
CA THR A 164 18.48 5.30 -4.94
C THR A 164 17.39 5.68 -3.92
N HIS A 165 16.40 4.81 -3.74
CA HIS A 165 15.26 5.02 -2.86
C HIS A 165 15.12 3.86 -1.87
N THR A 166 14.61 4.18 -0.68
CA THR A 166 14.22 3.20 0.33
C THR A 166 12.73 2.87 0.20
N GLU A 167 12.30 1.73 0.74
CA GLU A 167 10.88 1.35 0.75
C GLU A 167 9.98 2.32 1.56
N GLN A 168 10.58 3.15 2.41
CA GLN A 168 9.90 4.18 3.20
C GLN A 168 9.98 5.57 2.56
N SER A 169 10.54 5.70 1.36
CA SER A 169 10.61 6.97 0.66
C SER A 169 9.21 7.50 0.33
N ASN A 170 9.01 8.80 0.54
CA ASN A 170 7.79 9.52 0.14
C ASN A 170 7.90 10.13 -1.27
N ILE A 171 9.03 9.94 -1.96
CA ILE A 171 9.24 10.43 -3.32
C ILE A 171 8.41 9.56 -4.28
N PRO A 172 7.52 10.13 -5.11
CA PRO A 172 6.71 9.35 -6.04
C PRO A 172 7.55 8.70 -7.16
N LEU A 173 7.44 7.38 -7.29
CA LEU A 173 8.02 6.56 -8.36
C LEU A 173 6.94 6.02 -9.30
N LYS A 174 7.37 5.39 -10.40
CA LYS A 174 6.48 4.74 -11.37
C LYS A 174 6.54 3.22 -11.20
N PHE A 175 5.39 2.63 -10.88
CA PHE A 175 5.20 1.20 -10.75
C PHE A 175 4.36 0.65 -11.91
N ILE A 176 4.51 -0.64 -12.20
CA ILE A 176 3.75 -1.39 -13.18
C ILE A 176 2.88 -2.40 -12.43
N CYS A 177 1.59 -2.43 -12.75
CA CYS A 177 0.70 -3.45 -12.21
C CYS A 177 1.01 -4.83 -12.80
N SER A 178 1.33 -5.81 -11.96
CA SER A 178 1.62 -7.19 -12.40
C SER A 178 0.47 -7.89 -13.11
N TYR A 179 -0.77 -7.42 -12.95
CA TYR A 179 -1.95 -8.06 -13.54
C TYR A 179 -2.33 -7.48 -14.90
N CYS A 180 -2.28 -6.16 -15.07
CA CYS A 180 -2.77 -5.49 -16.28
C CYS A 180 -1.72 -4.61 -16.98
N GLY A 181 -0.48 -4.55 -16.46
CA GLY A 181 0.60 -3.76 -17.05
C GLY A 181 0.47 -2.24 -16.89
N ASN A 182 -0.59 -1.75 -16.25
CA ASN A 182 -0.80 -0.30 -16.11
C ASN A 182 0.29 0.39 -15.28
N GLU A 183 0.71 1.57 -15.74
CA GLU A 183 1.62 2.46 -15.01
C GLU A 183 0.87 3.20 -13.88
N ILE A 184 1.42 3.13 -12.67
CA ILE A 184 0.86 3.75 -11.48
C ILE A 184 1.94 4.60 -10.81
N LYS A 185 1.67 5.89 -10.61
CA LYS A 185 2.57 6.81 -9.91
C LYS A 185 2.18 6.90 -8.44
N MET A 186 3.05 6.46 -7.53
CA MET A 186 2.87 6.58 -6.08
C MET A 186 4.22 6.51 -5.34
N SER A 187 4.24 6.79 -4.04
CA SER A 187 5.47 6.65 -3.24
C SER A 187 5.70 5.20 -2.80
N PRO A 188 6.96 4.75 -2.65
CA PRO A 188 7.30 3.47 -2.01
C PRO A 188 6.64 3.28 -0.64
N ALA A 189 6.64 4.32 0.21
CA ALA A 189 6.02 4.27 1.53
C ALA A 189 4.50 4.00 1.49
N THR A 190 3.81 4.52 0.46
CA THR A 190 2.38 4.25 0.25
C THR A 190 2.17 2.81 -0.21
N LEU A 191 2.99 2.35 -1.16
CA LEU A 191 2.94 0.98 -1.66
C LEU A 191 3.20 -0.04 -0.54
N TYR A 192 4.20 0.19 0.30
CA TYR A 192 4.51 -0.66 1.45
C TYR A 192 3.33 -0.75 2.44
N ARG A 193 2.71 0.39 2.77
CA ARG A 193 1.63 0.43 3.77
C ARG A 193 0.27 -0.05 3.27
N ARG A 194 -0.07 0.19 2.00
CA ARG A 194 -1.43 0.00 1.47
C ARG A 194 -1.51 -0.98 0.30
N GLY A 195 -0.38 -1.43 -0.22
CA GLY A 195 -0.31 -2.23 -1.44
C GLY A 195 -0.55 -1.41 -2.71
N LEU A 196 -0.46 -2.08 -3.86
CA LEU A 196 -0.59 -1.46 -5.17
C LEU A 196 -2.07 -1.24 -5.51
N SER A 197 -2.53 0.01 -5.39
CA SER A 197 -3.89 0.39 -5.80
C SER A 197 -3.96 0.66 -7.30
N CYS A 198 -4.29 -0.37 -8.08
CA CYS A 198 -4.48 -0.25 -9.52
C CYS A 198 -5.91 0.21 -9.86
N ARG A 199 -6.04 1.33 -10.57
CA ARG A 199 -7.33 1.85 -11.04
C ARG A 199 -7.97 1.07 -12.20
N ILE A 200 -7.32 0.02 -12.70
CA ILE A 200 -7.84 -0.79 -13.81
C ILE A 200 -8.25 -2.18 -13.31
N CYS A 201 -7.45 -2.82 -12.47
CA CYS A 201 -7.76 -4.16 -11.97
C CYS A 201 -8.09 -4.22 -10.47
N GLY A 202 -8.12 -3.08 -9.77
CA GLY A 202 -8.38 -3.00 -8.33
C GLY A 202 -9.79 -3.48 -7.93
N ASP A 203 -9.94 -3.91 -6.67
CA ASP A 203 -11.19 -4.55 -6.21
C ASP A 203 -12.41 -3.62 -6.10
N GLY A 204 -12.19 -2.30 -6.07
CA GLY A 204 -13.24 -1.28 -6.02
C GLY A 204 -13.96 -1.03 -7.35
N ILE A 205 -13.58 -1.71 -8.43
CA ILE A 205 -14.15 -1.51 -9.77
C ILE A 205 -14.93 -2.77 -10.17
N SER A 206 -16.10 -2.56 -10.78
CA SER A 206 -16.95 -3.64 -11.27
C SER A 206 -16.27 -4.40 -12.42
N THR A 207 -16.43 -5.74 -12.49
CA THR A 207 -15.89 -6.54 -13.60
C THR A 207 -16.33 -6.01 -14.98
N PRO A 208 -17.59 -5.57 -15.16
CA PRO A 208 -18.01 -4.88 -16.40
C PRO A 208 -17.17 -3.66 -16.76
N ASN A 209 -16.95 -2.72 -15.83
CA ASN A 209 -16.16 -1.52 -16.10
C ASN A 209 -14.72 -1.91 -16.45
N LYS A 210 -14.11 -2.86 -15.72
CA LYS A 210 -12.76 -3.35 -16.02
C LYS A 210 -12.64 -3.92 -17.43
N PHE A 211 -13.66 -4.67 -17.89
CA PHE A 211 -13.64 -5.26 -19.23
C PHE A 211 -13.70 -4.20 -20.33
N VAL A 212 -14.58 -3.20 -20.19
CA VAL A 212 -14.65 -2.07 -21.13
C VAL A 212 -13.33 -1.30 -21.13
N GLU A 213 -12.77 -1.05 -19.94
CA GLU A 213 -11.50 -0.36 -19.81
C GLU A 213 -10.34 -1.11 -20.48
N GLN A 214 -10.27 -2.44 -20.31
CA GLN A 214 -9.28 -3.29 -20.99
C GLN A 214 -9.41 -3.23 -22.52
N ILE A 215 -10.63 -3.17 -23.05
CA ILE A 215 -10.84 -3.00 -24.49
C ILE A 215 -10.30 -1.65 -24.97
N LEU A 216 -10.57 -0.56 -24.25
CA LEU A 216 -10.08 0.77 -24.61
C LEU A 216 -8.55 0.86 -24.58
N ILE A 217 -7.92 0.25 -23.56
CA ILE A 217 -6.45 0.17 -23.43
C ILE A 217 -5.85 -0.62 -24.60
N ASN A 218 -6.36 -1.83 -24.86
CA ASN A 218 -5.84 -2.69 -25.93
C ASN A 218 -6.06 -2.09 -27.32
N SER A 219 -7.08 -1.24 -27.47
CA SER A 219 -7.35 -0.50 -28.70
C SER A 219 -6.56 0.81 -28.80
N ASN A 220 -5.73 1.14 -27.82
CA ASN A 220 -4.98 2.39 -27.72
C ASN A 220 -5.87 3.65 -27.84
N ILE A 221 -7.08 3.59 -27.30
CA ILE A 221 -8.03 4.70 -27.31
C ILE A 221 -7.81 5.55 -26.07
N LYS A 222 -7.68 6.86 -26.24
CA LYS A 222 -7.60 7.79 -25.12
C LYS A 222 -8.97 7.95 -24.46
N TYR A 223 -9.02 7.76 -23.14
CA TYR A 223 -10.26 7.89 -22.36
C TYR A 223 -9.99 8.46 -20.96
N TYR A 224 -11.06 8.92 -20.31
CA TYR A 224 -11.11 9.26 -18.90
C TYR A 224 -12.18 8.42 -18.21
N SER A 225 -11.81 7.68 -17.16
CA SER A 225 -12.76 6.91 -16.34
C SER A 225 -13.34 7.76 -15.20
N GLU A 226 -14.57 7.43 -14.80
CA GLU A 226 -15.28 8.11 -13.70
C GLU A 226 -15.28 9.65 -13.84
N TYR A 227 -15.49 10.12 -15.06
CA TYR A 227 -15.31 11.53 -15.41
C TYR A 227 -16.49 12.39 -14.97
N VAL A 228 -16.20 13.55 -14.37
CA VAL A 228 -17.19 14.53 -13.95
C VAL A 228 -16.97 15.80 -14.76
N PHE A 229 -17.99 16.22 -15.52
CA PHE A 229 -17.93 17.47 -16.26
C PHE A 229 -18.30 18.65 -15.35
N SER A 230 -17.79 19.84 -15.68
CA SER A 230 -18.17 21.07 -14.96
C SER A 230 -19.68 21.35 -15.03
N TRP A 231 -20.32 21.00 -16.14
CA TRP A 231 -21.76 21.16 -16.37
C TRP A 231 -22.62 20.03 -15.82
N SER A 232 -22.03 18.93 -15.32
CA SER A 232 -22.80 17.75 -14.91
C SER A 232 -23.29 17.80 -13.46
N ASP A 233 -23.10 18.91 -12.76
CA ASP A 233 -23.52 19.10 -11.37
C ASP A 233 -23.07 17.93 -10.46
N GLY A 234 -21.78 17.58 -10.57
CA GLY A 234 -21.18 16.48 -9.82
C GLY A 234 -21.55 15.07 -10.31
N LYS A 235 -22.33 14.92 -11.38
CA LYS A 235 -22.64 13.60 -11.95
C LYS A 235 -21.44 13.02 -12.68
N ARG A 236 -21.12 11.79 -12.31
CA ARG A 236 -20.01 10.98 -12.82
C ARG A 236 -20.47 10.11 -13.98
N TYR A 237 -19.67 10.07 -15.04
CA TYR A 237 -19.84 9.18 -16.19
C TYR A 237 -18.78 8.07 -16.18
N ASP A 238 -19.13 6.85 -16.57
CA ASP A 238 -18.19 5.70 -16.46
C ASP A 238 -16.94 5.91 -17.33
N PHE A 239 -17.11 6.24 -18.60
CA PHE A 239 -16.01 6.56 -19.52
C PHE A 239 -16.34 7.74 -20.44
N TYR A 240 -15.41 8.67 -20.57
CA TYR A 240 -15.43 9.74 -21.57
C TYR A 240 -14.27 9.59 -22.56
N LEU A 241 -14.59 9.57 -23.85
CA LEU A 241 -13.65 9.44 -24.96
C LEU A 241 -13.56 10.80 -25.68
N PRO A 242 -12.58 11.65 -25.33
CA PRO A 242 -12.50 13.03 -25.82
C PRO A 242 -12.36 13.11 -27.34
N GLU A 243 -11.53 12.27 -27.94
CA GLU A 243 -11.25 12.26 -29.39
C GLU A 243 -12.47 11.86 -30.22
N HIS A 244 -13.39 11.11 -29.63
CA HIS A 244 -14.60 10.62 -30.27
C HIS A 244 -15.85 11.40 -29.87
N ASN A 245 -15.69 12.38 -28.96
CA ASN A 245 -16.77 13.09 -28.28
C ASN A 245 -17.91 12.14 -27.85
N ALA A 246 -17.50 11.07 -27.16
CA ALA A 246 -18.37 9.95 -26.82
C ALA A 246 -18.33 9.63 -25.33
N ILE A 247 -19.48 9.24 -24.77
CA ILE A 247 -19.61 8.72 -23.40
C ILE A 247 -20.05 7.26 -23.48
N ILE A 248 -19.48 6.42 -22.63
CA ILE A 248 -19.89 5.03 -22.44
C ILE A 248 -20.32 4.86 -20.98
N GLU A 249 -21.52 4.35 -20.77
CA GLU A 249 -22.07 3.97 -19.48
C GLU A 249 -22.27 2.46 -19.40
N VAL A 250 -21.83 1.85 -18.29
CA VAL A 250 -21.84 0.41 -18.08
C VAL A 250 -22.90 0.05 -17.05
N MET A 251 -24.06 -0.37 -17.54
CA MET A 251 -25.27 -0.58 -16.74
C MET A 251 -25.24 -1.96 -16.05
N GLY A 252 -24.99 -1.97 -14.74
CA GLY A 252 -25.04 -3.18 -13.91
C GLY A 252 -26.46 -3.65 -13.55
N ILE A 253 -26.56 -4.75 -12.78
CA ILE A 253 -27.85 -5.34 -12.36
C ILE A 253 -28.77 -4.36 -11.59
N GLN A 254 -28.18 -3.39 -10.91
CA GLN A 254 -28.86 -2.37 -10.10
C GLN A 254 -29.79 -1.47 -10.95
N HIS A 255 -29.55 -1.32 -12.26
CA HIS A 255 -30.43 -0.57 -13.17
C HIS A 255 -31.71 -1.33 -13.56
N TYR A 256 -31.82 -2.62 -13.20
CA TYR A 256 -32.86 -3.51 -13.71
C TYR A 256 -33.63 -4.25 -12.62
N LYS A 257 -33.11 -4.31 -11.39
CA LYS A 257 -33.79 -4.89 -10.23
C LYS A 257 -33.52 -4.04 -9.00
N ASP A 258 -34.56 -3.85 -8.18
CA ASP A 258 -34.38 -3.32 -6.83
C ASP A 258 -33.42 -4.23 -6.07
N GLY A 259 -32.32 -3.67 -5.60
CA GLY A 259 -31.22 -4.41 -4.98
C GLY A 259 -30.62 -3.73 -3.75
N CYS A 260 -31.31 -2.73 -3.21
CA CYS A 260 -30.80 -1.95 -2.08
C CYS A 260 -31.05 -2.66 -0.75
N PHE A 261 -29.96 -2.99 -0.05
CA PHE A 261 -29.94 -3.31 1.38
C PHE A 261 -29.09 -2.24 2.07
N GLY A 262 -29.72 -1.19 2.60
CA GLY A 262 -29.06 -0.14 3.40
C GLY A 262 -29.74 1.23 3.30
N ASP A 263 -29.53 2.07 4.32
CA ASP A 263 -30.02 3.45 4.37
C ASP A 263 -29.25 4.34 3.38
N GLY A 264 -29.98 5.11 2.56
CA GLY A 264 -29.42 6.03 1.54
C GLY A 264 -29.29 5.47 0.12
N CYS A 265 -29.83 4.28 -0.12
CA CYS A 265 -29.71 3.56 -1.38
C CYS A 265 -30.88 3.90 -2.32
N ARG A 266 -30.60 4.28 -3.57
CA ARG A 266 -31.61 4.76 -4.54
C ARG A 266 -32.52 3.63 -5.02
N THR A 267 -33.80 3.93 -5.17
CA THR A 267 -34.80 3.03 -5.76
C THR A 267 -34.56 2.84 -7.25
N LEU A 268 -35.07 1.75 -7.84
CA LEU A 268 -34.99 1.52 -9.28
C LEU A 268 -35.60 2.66 -10.12
N LYS A 269 -36.62 3.36 -9.60
CA LYS A 269 -37.21 4.53 -10.25
C LYS A 269 -36.26 5.72 -10.25
N GLU A 270 -35.58 5.97 -9.14
CA GLU A 270 -34.60 7.05 -9.00
C GLU A 270 -33.36 6.79 -9.87
N GLU A 271 -32.87 5.56 -9.94
CA GLU A 271 -31.75 5.21 -10.83
C GLU A 271 -32.11 5.44 -12.30
N LYS A 272 -33.29 4.98 -12.75
CA LYS A 272 -33.75 5.23 -14.12
C LYS A 272 -33.93 6.71 -14.43
N ALA A 273 -34.47 7.49 -13.49
CA ALA A 273 -34.61 8.93 -13.65
C ALA A 273 -33.24 9.62 -13.75
N ASN A 274 -32.27 9.17 -12.95
CA ASN A 274 -30.90 9.67 -12.99
C ASN A 274 -30.19 9.32 -14.32
N ASP A 275 -30.37 8.11 -14.84
CA ASP A 275 -29.80 7.70 -16.14
C ASP A 275 -30.33 8.53 -17.31
N ILE A 276 -31.65 8.80 -17.32
CA ILE A 276 -32.30 9.66 -18.34
C ILE A 276 -31.75 11.08 -18.23
N LEU A 277 -31.62 11.60 -17.01
CA LEU A 277 -31.11 12.94 -16.79
C LEU A 277 -29.63 13.07 -17.20
N LYS A 278 -28.79 12.09 -16.89
CA LYS A 278 -27.39 12.05 -17.32
C LYS A 278 -27.26 12.07 -18.84
N GLU A 279 -28.03 11.23 -19.54
CA GLU A 279 -28.03 11.20 -20.99
C GLU A 279 -28.48 12.53 -21.59
N LYS A 280 -29.56 13.11 -21.06
CA LYS A 280 -30.05 14.42 -21.51
C LYS A 280 -29.01 15.53 -21.29
N LEU A 281 -28.41 15.60 -20.09
CA LEU A 281 -27.37 16.58 -19.79
C LEU A 281 -26.17 16.46 -20.72
N ALA A 282 -25.74 15.24 -21.05
CA ALA A 282 -24.66 15.00 -21.99
C ALA A 282 -25.00 15.53 -23.40
N LEU A 283 -26.17 15.19 -23.92
CA LEU A 283 -26.61 15.63 -25.26
C LEU A 283 -26.81 17.15 -25.33
N ASP A 284 -27.46 17.74 -24.32
CA ASP A 284 -27.71 19.19 -24.25
C ASP A 284 -26.41 20.00 -24.18
N ASN A 285 -25.32 19.43 -23.64
CA ASN A 285 -24.00 20.06 -23.54
C ASN A 285 -23.02 19.63 -24.66
N GLY A 286 -23.53 19.09 -25.77
CA GLY A 286 -22.76 18.90 -27.00
C GLY A 286 -21.97 17.59 -27.10
N ILE A 287 -22.24 16.58 -26.25
CA ILE A 287 -21.74 15.22 -26.46
C ILE A 287 -22.49 14.60 -27.65
N LYS A 288 -21.75 14.14 -28.66
CA LYS A 288 -22.34 13.63 -29.90
C LYS A 288 -22.83 12.19 -29.80
N ASN A 289 -22.12 11.37 -29.02
CA ASN A 289 -22.37 9.93 -28.95
C ASN A 289 -22.51 9.49 -27.49
N TYR A 290 -23.60 8.79 -27.18
CA TYR A 290 -23.88 8.26 -25.84
C TYR A 290 -24.22 6.77 -25.94
N PHE A 291 -23.36 5.93 -25.37
CA PHE A 291 -23.50 4.47 -25.43
C PHE A 291 -23.87 3.91 -24.06
N LYS A 292 -24.92 3.09 -23.99
CA LYS A 292 -25.32 2.36 -22.79
C LYS A 292 -25.06 0.86 -23.02
N LEU A 293 -24.17 0.28 -22.23
CA LEU A 293 -23.83 -1.13 -22.30
C LEU A 293 -24.60 -1.90 -21.24
N ASP A 294 -25.44 -2.84 -21.65
CA ASP A 294 -26.18 -3.72 -20.75
C ASP A 294 -25.23 -4.79 -20.19
N CYS A 295 -24.81 -4.61 -18.94
CA CYS A 295 -23.90 -5.51 -18.24
C CYS A 295 -24.54 -6.08 -16.97
N ARG A 296 -25.86 -6.35 -17.02
CA ARG A 296 -26.62 -6.99 -15.93
C ARG A 296 -25.98 -8.26 -15.39
N LYS A 297 -25.37 -9.04 -16.28
CA LYS A 297 -24.60 -10.23 -15.93
C LYS A 297 -23.14 -9.98 -16.24
N SER A 298 -22.28 -10.21 -15.25
CA SER A 298 -20.83 -10.07 -15.40
C SER A 298 -20.16 -11.32 -15.98
N ASP A 299 -20.88 -12.06 -16.85
CA ASP A 299 -20.35 -13.23 -17.54
C ASP A 299 -19.76 -12.84 -18.90
N PHE A 300 -18.70 -13.54 -19.31
CA PHE A 300 -17.94 -13.21 -20.51
C PHE A 300 -18.82 -13.16 -21.77
N LYS A 301 -19.68 -14.17 -21.96
CA LYS A 301 -20.51 -14.30 -23.16
C LYS A 301 -21.52 -13.15 -23.23
N TYR A 302 -22.14 -12.80 -22.12
CA TYR A 302 -23.11 -11.71 -22.04
C TYR A 302 -22.46 -10.35 -22.27
N MET A 303 -21.34 -10.08 -21.59
CA MET A 303 -20.62 -8.81 -21.74
C MET A 303 -20.07 -8.63 -23.16
N LYS A 304 -19.48 -9.68 -23.75
CA LYS A 304 -19.05 -9.65 -25.15
C LYS A 304 -20.22 -9.38 -26.09
N SER A 305 -21.34 -10.07 -25.90
CA SER A 305 -22.54 -9.86 -26.71
C SER A 305 -23.04 -8.42 -26.60
N SER A 306 -23.17 -7.90 -25.39
CA SER A 306 -23.61 -6.52 -25.14
C SER A 306 -22.71 -5.50 -25.83
N PHE A 307 -21.39 -5.65 -25.72
CA PHE A 307 -20.43 -4.77 -26.38
C PHE A 307 -20.54 -4.84 -27.92
N VAL A 308 -20.59 -6.04 -28.50
CA VAL A 308 -20.68 -6.21 -29.95
C VAL A 308 -21.98 -5.65 -30.53
N HIS A 309 -23.12 -5.85 -29.87
CA HIS A 309 -24.41 -5.36 -30.35
C HIS A 309 -24.63 -3.84 -30.11
N SER A 310 -23.77 -3.19 -29.30
CA SER A 310 -23.89 -1.75 -29.01
C SER A 310 -23.43 -0.82 -30.13
N ASN A 311 -22.97 -1.36 -31.27
CA ASN A 311 -22.31 -0.64 -32.37
C ASN A 311 -21.02 0.12 -31.98
N LEU A 312 -20.60 0.07 -30.71
CA LEU A 312 -19.38 0.67 -30.21
C LEU A 312 -18.10 0.13 -30.89
N PRO A 313 -17.93 -1.18 -31.17
CA PRO A 313 -16.74 -1.67 -31.87
C PRO A 313 -16.58 -1.07 -33.27
N ASN A 314 -17.69 -0.95 -34.02
CA ASN A 314 -17.70 -0.37 -35.36
C ASN A 314 -17.37 1.13 -35.29
N PHE A 315 -17.98 1.83 -34.33
CA PHE A 315 -17.75 3.26 -34.10
C PHE A 315 -16.28 3.57 -33.78
N LEU A 316 -15.66 2.77 -32.92
CA LEU A 316 -14.26 2.92 -32.54
C LEU A 316 -13.28 2.35 -33.59
N LYS A 317 -13.78 1.67 -34.63
CA LYS A 317 -13.00 1.00 -35.68
C LYS A 317 -12.03 -0.07 -35.14
N VAL A 318 -12.51 -0.89 -34.20
CA VAL A 318 -11.68 -1.86 -33.45
C VAL A 318 -12.08 -3.33 -33.66
N CYS A 319 -13.03 -3.60 -34.55
CA CYS A 319 -13.66 -4.92 -34.70
C CYS A 319 -12.69 -6.09 -34.96
N GLU A 320 -11.60 -5.86 -35.68
CA GLU A 320 -10.67 -6.90 -36.14
C GLU A 320 -9.47 -7.12 -35.19
N ASN A 321 -9.19 -6.19 -34.28
CA ASN A 321 -7.95 -6.17 -33.51
C ASN A 321 -8.12 -6.47 -32.01
N ILE A 322 -9.33 -6.82 -31.54
CA ILE A 322 -9.59 -7.05 -30.11
C ILE A 322 -9.62 -8.54 -29.78
N ASP A 323 -8.67 -8.99 -28.95
CA ASP A 323 -8.82 -10.24 -28.21
C ASP A 323 -9.70 -10.03 -26.97
N TYR A 324 -11.00 -10.26 -27.15
CA TYR A 324 -11.98 -10.14 -26.07
C TYR A 324 -11.71 -11.12 -24.91
N LYS A 325 -11.13 -12.30 -25.17
CA LYS A 325 -10.86 -13.27 -24.10
C LYS A 325 -9.76 -12.75 -23.19
N GLU A 326 -8.71 -12.18 -23.78
CA GLU A 326 -7.61 -11.58 -23.03
C GLU A 326 -8.06 -10.32 -22.25
N CYS A 327 -8.86 -9.45 -22.87
CA CYS A 327 -9.45 -8.30 -22.18
C CYS A 327 -10.29 -8.74 -20.97
N PHE A 328 -11.08 -9.81 -21.13
CA PHE A 328 -11.88 -10.33 -20.04
C PHE A 328 -11.02 -10.99 -18.96
N ARG A 329 -9.99 -11.75 -19.33
CA ARG A 329 -9.02 -12.33 -18.39
C ARG A 329 -8.41 -11.25 -17.49
N ASN A 330 -7.95 -10.15 -18.08
CA ASN A 330 -7.31 -9.06 -17.33
C ASN A 330 -8.30 -8.25 -16.48
N SER A 331 -9.60 -8.37 -16.76
CA SER A 331 -10.68 -7.82 -15.93
C SER A 331 -11.01 -8.66 -14.67
N LEU A 332 -10.56 -9.93 -14.62
CA LEU A 332 -10.90 -10.83 -13.53
C LEU A 332 -10.16 -10.45 -12.24
N LYS A 333 -10.82 -10.67 -11.10
CA LYS A 333 -10.23 -10.42 -9.77
C LYS A 333 -9.16 -11.45 -9.45
N SER A 334 -8.21 -11.08 -8.60
CA SER A 334 -7.12 -11.96 -8.12
C SER A 334 -7.63 -13.32 -7.62
N LYS A 335 -8.73 -13.33 -6.85
CA LYS A 335 -9.35 -14.57 -6.34
C LYS A 335 -9.87 -15.51 -7.45
N VAL A 336 -10.33 -14.97 -8.59
CA VAL A 336 -10.78 -15.80 -9.72
C VAL A 336 -9.58 -16.50 -10.34
N ILE A 337 -8.51 -15.75 -10.60
CA ILE A 337 -7.26 -16.28 -11.18
C ILE A 337 -6.63 -17.31 -10.23
N GLN A 338 -6.51 -17.00 -8.94
CA GLN A 338 -5.99 -17.93 -7.93
C GLN A 338 -6.82 -19.23 -7.85
N ALA A 339 -8.15 -19.14 -7.94
CA ALA A 339 -9.00 -20.33 -7.95
C ALA A 339 -8.75 -21.21 -9.18
N ILE A 340 -8.56 -20.59 -10.35
CA ILE A 340 -8.25 -21.28 -11.60
C ILE A 340 -6.85 -21.92 -11.53
N GLU A 341 -5.85 -21.23 -11.00
CA GLU A 341 -4.49 -21.76 -10.82
C GLU A 341 -4.48 -22.97 -9.88
N LEU A 342 -5.15 -22.89 -8.73
CA LEU A 342 -5.27 -24.02 -7.81
C LEU A 342 -6.03 -25.19 -8.46
N TRP A 343 -7.06 -24.91 -9.26
CA TRP A 343 -7.75 -25.97 -10.01
C TRP A 343 -6.84 -26.64 -11.04
N ASN A 344 -6.06 -25.86 -11.79
CA ASN A 344 -5.12 -26.39 -12.78
C ASN A 344 -3.97 -27.17 -12.13
N LYS A 345 -3.63 -26.87 -10.87
CA LYS A 345 -2.72 -27.69 -10.02
C LYS A 345 -3.34 -29.01 -9.54
N GLY A 346 -4.64 -29.23 -9.78
CA GLY A 346 -5.37 -30.46 -9.44
C GLY A 346 -6.12 -30.43 -8.11
N TYR A 347 -6.21 -29.28 -7.43
CA TYR A 347 -6.95 -29.18 -6.17
C TYR A 347 -8.47 -29.25 -6.38
N LYS A 348 -9.19 -29.86 -5.43
CA LYS A 348 -10.66 -29.98 -5.47
C LYS A 348 -11.33 -28.69 -4.99
N THR A 349 -12.56 -28.42 -5.47
CA THR A 349 -13.31 -27.19 -5.14
C THR A 349 -13.51 -26.92 -3.63
N PRO A 350 -13.70 -27.91 -2.73
CA PRO A 350 -13.79 -27.64 -1.29
C PRO A 350 -12.48 -27.08 -0.71
N TYR A 351 -11.33 -27.61 -1.15
CA TYR A 351 -10.03 -27.16 -0.70
C TYR A 351 -9.75 -25.72 -1.18
N ILE A 352 -10.02 -25.45 -2.46
CA ILE A 352 -9.87 -24.11 -3.04
C ILE A 352 -10.76 -23.09 -2.30
N ALA A 353 -11.97 -23.49 -1.91
CA ALA A 353 -12.89 -22.63 -1.17
C ALA A 353 -12.36 -22.28 0.23
N LEU A 354 -11.76 -23.26 0.92
CA LEU A 354 -11.11 -23.08 2.21
C LEU A 354 -9.90 -22.13 2.10
N GLU A 355 -9.02 -22.38 1.13
CA GLU A 355 -7.81 -21.60 0.87
C GLU A 355 -8.13 -20.13 0.57
N LEU A 356 -9.11 -19.89 -0.29
CA LEU A 356 -9.51 -18.54 -0.71
C LEU A 356 -10.53 -17.88 0.23
N LYS A 357 -10.86 -18.54 1.35
CA LYS A 357 -11.82 -18.09 2.36
C LYS A 357 -13.13 -17.61 1.72
N THR A 358 -13.71 -18.46 0.88
CA THR A 358 -14.93 -18.17 0.13
C THR A 358 -15.84 -19.40 0.04
N SER A 359 -17.07 -19.24 -0.42
CA SER A 359 -17.99 -20.37 -0.58
C SER A 359 -17.62 -21.25 -1.78
N GLN A 360 -17.86 -22.55 -1.65
CA GLN A 360 -17.66 -23.51 -2.75
C GLN A 360 -18.46 -23.12 -4.00
N ASN A 361 -19.68 -22.60 -3.84
CA ASN A 361 -20.49 -22.07 -4.95
C ASN A 361 -19.80 -20.91 -5.69
N THR A 362 -19.07 -20.05 -4.96
CA THR A 362 -18.29 -18.97 -5.56
C THR A 362 -17.13 -19.52 -6.38
N ILE A 363 -16.43 -20.54 -5.87
CA ILE A 363 -15.36 -21.23 -6.62
C ILE A 363 -15.92 -21.88 -7.89
N ILE A 364 -17.05 -22.58 -7.81
CA ILE A 364 -17.71 -23.17 -8.97
C ILE A 364 -18.00 -22.11 -10.04
N ARG A 365 -18.50 -20.94 -9.65
CA ARG A 365 -18.72 -19.80 -10.56
C ARG A 365 -17.41 -19.31 -11.19
N TYR A 366 -16.32 -19.23 -10.41
CA TYR A 366 -15.01 -18.84 -10.92
C TYR A 366 -14.47 -19.85 -11.95
N LEU A 367 -14.65 -21.14 -11.71
CA LEU A 367 -14.21 -22.19 -12.64
C LEU A 367 -15.05 -22.24 -13.90
N HIS A 368 -16.36 -22.01 -13.82
CA HIS A 368 -17.19 -21.82 -15.03
C HIS A 368 -16.72 -20.62 -15.85
N THR A 369 -16.40 -19.51 -15.17
CA THR A 369 -15.83 -18.32 -15.81
C THR A 369 -14.52 -18.65 -16.51
N GLY A 370 -13.60 -19.33 -15.83
CA GLY A 370 -12.32 -19.79 -16.40
C GLY A 370 -12.48 -20.74 -17.58
N ASN A 371 -13.47 -21.62 -17.54
CA ASN A 371 -13.78 -22.53 -18.65
C ASN A 371 -14.34 -21.80 -19.89
N ASP A 372 -15.19 -20.80 -19.70
CA ASP A 372 -15.74 -20.01 -20.82
C ASP A 372 -14.67 -19.24 -21.61
N ILE A 373 -13.58 -18.85 -20.97
CA ILE A 373 -12.43 -18.19 -21.60
C ILE A 373 -11.26 -19.14 -21.93
N GLY A 374 -11.39 -20.44 -21.62
CA GLY A 374 -10.40 -21.47 -21.96
C GLY A 374 -9.18 -21.55 -21.04
N LEU A 375 -9.23 -20.97 -19.83
CA LEU A 375 -8.14 -21.01 -18.85
C LEU A 375 -8.12 -22.26 -17.98
N CYS A 376 -9.23 -23.00 -17.92
CA CYS A 376 -9.28 -24.31 -17.30
C CYS A 376 -10.32 -25.18 -18.00
N LYS A 377 -10.23 -26.50 -17.78
CA LYS A 377 -11.30 -27.44 -18.13
C LYS A 377 -12.15 -27.66 -16.88
N TYR A 378 -13.36 -27.13 -16.89
CA TYR A 378 -14.32 -27.31 -15.81
C TYR A 378 -15.71 -27.63 -16.37
N ASN A 379 -16.06 -28.93 -16.33
CA ASN A 379 -17.36 -29.42 -16.82
C ASN A 379 -18.48 -29.31 -15.76
N GLY A 380 -18.23 -28.64 -14.62
CA GLY A 380 -19.17 -28.61 -13.51
C GLY A 380 -19.53 -29.99 -12.97
N LEU A 381 -20.68 -30.08 -12.30
CA LEU A 381 -21.33 -31.35 -11.95
C LEU A 381 -22.11 -31.96 -13.13
N ASN A 382 -21.97 -31.42 -14.35
CA ASN A 382 -22.64 -31.96 -15.53
C ASN A 382 -21.94 -33.24 -15.95
N LYS A 383 -22.40 -34.34 -15.35
CA LYS A 383 -22.08 -35.68 -15.78
C LYS A 383 -22.95 -36.00 -16.98
N GLU A 384 -22.32 -36.37 -18.08
CA GLU A 384 -23.00 -36.96 -19.22
C GLU A 384 -23.73 -38.22 -18.77
N VAL A 385 -24.95 -38.40 -19.26
CA VAL A 385 -25.80 -39.54 -18.94
C VAL A 385 -26.30 -40.17 -20.22
N ILE A 386 -26.42 -41.49 -20.20
CA ILE A 386 -26.99 -42.28 -21.28
C ILE A 386 -28.25 -42.98 -20.76
N CYS A 387 -29.31 -42.96 -21.56
CA CYS A 387 -30.46 -43.82 -21.34
C CYS A 387 -30.19 -45.16 -22.02
N LEU A 388 -30.03 -46.23 -21.25
CA LEU A 388 -29.75 -47.56 -21.79
C LEU A 388 -30.93 -48.12 -22.59
N THR A 389 -32.16 -47.70 -22.27
CA THR A 389 -33.38 -48.14 -22.96
C THR A 389 -33.50 -47.52 -24.35
N THR A 390 -33.11 -46.26 -24.54
CA THR A 390 -33.27 -45.55 -25.83
C THR A 390 -31.96 -45.35 -26.59
N GLY A 391 -30.80 -45.58 -25.95
CA GLY A 391 -29.48 -45.32 -26.51
C GLY A 391 -29.10 -43.83 -26.57
N GLU A 392 -29.98 -42.94 -26.11
CA GLU A 392 -29.75 -41.50 -26.21
C GLU A 392 -28.74 -41.00 -25.17
N ILE A 393 -27.77 -40.20 -25.63
CA ILE A 393 -26.74 -39.58 -24.79
C ILE A 393 -27.10 -38.11 -24.57
N PHE A 394 -27.02 -37.68 -23.32
CA PHE A 394 -27.27 -36.30 -22.93
C PHE A 394 -26.03 -35.68 -22.29
N PRO A 395 -25.76 -34.39 -22.59
CA PRO A 395 -24.61 -33.69 -22.02
C PRO A 395 -24.74 -33.44 -20.51
N SER A 396 -25.95 -33.60 -19.93
CA SER A 396 -26.18 -33.46 -18.50
C SER A 396 -27.46 -34.18 -18.02
N ILE A 397 -27.53 -34.47 -16.72
CA ILE A 397 -28.77 -34.90 -16.03
C ILE A 397 -29.91 -33.90 -16.28
N LYS A 398 -29.62 -32.59 -16.30
CA LYS A 398 -30.63 -31.54 -16.47
C LYS A 398 -31.27 -31.59 -17.86
N SER A 399 -30.49 -31.81 -18.91
CA SER A 399 -31.01 -31.97 -20.29
C SER A 399 -31.86 -33.25 -20.43
N ALA A 400 -31.46 -34.34 -19.78
CA ALA A 400 -32.24 -35.58 -19.75
C ALA A 400 -33.57 -35.39 -19.02
N ASN A 401 -33.53 -34.77 -17.84
CA ASN A 401 -34.70 -34.43 -17.02
C ASN A 401 -35.71 -33.56 -17.80
N LEU A 402 -35.23 -32.59 -18.58
CA LEU A 402 -36.09 -31.71 -19.37
C LEU A 402 -36.82 -32.46 -20.48
N LYS A 403 -36.13 -33.34 -21.21
CA LYS A 403 -36.74 -34.10 -22.32
C LYS A 403 -37.76 -35.13 -21.83
N TYR A 404 -37.44 -35.82 -20.74
CA TYR A 404 -38.29 -36.87 -20.17
C TYR A 404 -39.21 -36.38 -19.05
N ASN A 405 -39.36 -35.06 -18.91
CA ASN A 405 -40.23 -34.39 -17.93
C ASN A 405 -40.12 -35.00 -16.52
N THR A 406 -38.89 -35.21 -16.04
CA THR A 406 -38.60 -35.90 -14.78
C THR A 406 -37.54 -35.16 -13.99
N ASN A 407 -37.43 -35.47 -12.69
CA ASN A 407 -36.36 -35.00 -11.82
C ASN A 407 -35.50 -36.15 -11.26
N LYS A 408 -35.77 -37.40 -11.67
CA LYS A 408 -35.22 -38.61 -11.04
C LYS A 408 -34.04 -39.25 -11.79
N VAL A 409 -33.62 -38.71 -12.94
CA VAL A 409 -32.51 -39.27 -13.75
C VAL A 409 -31.24 -39.46 -12.91
N GLY A 410 -30.91 -38.48 -12.07
CA GLY A 410 -29.74 -38.58 -11.19
C GLY A 410 -29.81 -39.73 -10.19
N ASN A 411 -30.98 -40.05 -9.66
CA ASN A 411 -31.18 -41.14 -8.70
C ASN A 411 -30.99 -42.49 -9.38
N CYS A 412 -31.47 -42.61 -10.62
CA CYS A 412 -31.27 -43.80 -11.42
C CYS A 412 -29.77 -44.01 -11.76
N CYS A 413 -29.06 -42.96 -12.17
CA CYS A 413 -27.61 -43.05 -12.41
C CYS A 413 -26.76 -43.39 -11.17
N ARG A 414 -27.26 -43.13 -9.96
CA ARG A 414 -26.58 -43.45 -8.69
C ARG A 414 -26.97 -44.82 -8.13
N GLY A 415 -27.86 -45.56 -8.78
CA GLY A 415 -28.36 -46.85 -8.29
C GLY A 415 -29.38 -46.72 -7.14
N GLU A 416 -29.88 -45.52 -6.86
CA GLU A 416 -30.96 -45.30 -5.88
C GLU A 416 -32.33 -45.72 -6.43
N LYS A 417 -32.43 -45.89 -7.76
CA LYS A 417 -33.59 -46.42 -8.47
C LYS A 417 -33.15 -47.27 -9.65
N ASP A 418 -33.77 -48.42 -9.82
CA ASP A 418 -33.46 -49.32 -10.94
C ASP A 418 -33.94 -48.76 -12.28
N TYR A 419 -35.07 -48.03 -12.29
CA TYR A 419 -35.65 -47.44 -13.50
C TYR A 419 -36.54 -46.23 -13.19
N ILE A 420 -36.84 -45.45 -14.23
CA ILE A 420 -37.78 -44.33 -14.23
C ILE A 420 -38.88 -44.66 -15.23
N ILE A 421 -40.13 -44.38 -14.87
CA ILE A 421 -41.29 -44.59 -15.76
C ILE A 421 -41.57 -43.27 -16.48
N ASP A 422 -41.69 -43.29 -17.81
CA ASP A 422 -42.11 -42.14 -18.62
C ASP A 422 -43.64 -42.00 -18.71
N GLU A 423 -44.13 -40.93 -19.33
CA GLU A 423 -45.58 -40.67 -19.52
C GLU A 423 -46.29 -41.75 -20.37
N ARG A 424 -45.54 -42.60 -21.08
CA ARG A 424 -46.03 -43.71 -21.90
C ARG A 424 -45.86 -45.06 -21.20
N ASN A 425 -45.55 -45.06 -19.91
CA ASN A 425 -45.35 -46.23 -19.07
C ASN A 425 -44.13 -47.10 -19.43
N ASN A 426 -43.14 -46.54 -20.15
CA ASN A 426 -41.89 -47.22 -20.47
C ASN A 426 -40.88 -47.13 -19.33
N LYS A 427 -40.12 -48.21 -19.11
CA LYS A 427 -39.05 -48.27 -18.11
C LYS A 427 -37.73 -47.76 -18.71
N LEU A 428 -37.32 -46.58 -18.28
CA LEU A 428 -36.07 -45.92 -18.66
C LEU A 428 -34.99 -46.19 -17.63
N VAL A 429 -33.91 -46.84 -18.05
CA VAL A 429 -32.71 -47.08 -17.23
C VAL A 429 -31.64 -46.08 -17.61
N TRP A 430 -31.00 -45.46 -16.61
CA TRP A 430 -30.04 -44.39 -16.82
C TRP A 430 -28.70 -44.69 -16.15
N LYS A 431 -27.61 -44.39 -16.85
CA LYS A 431 -26.24 -44.54 -16.31
C LYS A 431 -25.41 -43.29 -16.61
N PHE A 432 -24.41 -43.01 -15.77
CA PHE A 432 -23.39 -42.04 -16.15
C PHE A 432 -22.61 -42.56 -17.36
N TYR A 433 -22.43 -41.72 -18.37
CA TYR A 433 -21.81 -42.14 -19.63
C TYR A 433 -20.40 -42.69 -19.44
N LYS A 434 -19.62 -42.09 -18.54
CA LYS A 434 -18.29 -42.61 -18.15
C LYS A 434 -18.34 -44.02 -17.55
N ASP A 435 -19.36 -44.33 -16.76
CA ASP A 435 -19.52 -45.65 -16.15
C ASP A 435 -20.07 -46.67 -17.14
N TYR A 436 -20.84 -46.22 -18.14
CA TYR A 436 -21.24 -47.02 -19.29
C TYR A 436 -20.01 -47.43 -20.13
N LEU A 437 -19.15 -46.47 -20.50
CA LEU A 437 -17.92 -46.74 -21.26
C LEU A 437 -16.97 -47.71 -20.53
N LYS A 438 -16.86 -47.62 -19.20
CA LYS A 438 -16.10 -48.58 -18.41
C LYS A 438 -16.71 -49.98 -18.47
N SER A 439 -18.03 -50.10 -18.36
CA SER A 439 -18.69 -51.41 -18.45
C SER A 439 -18.58 -52.05 -19.83
N THR A 440 -18.61 -51.26 -20.91
CA THR A 440 -18.46 -51.78 -22.29
C THR A 440 -17.02 -52.16 -22.60
N ALA A 441 -16.04 -51.38 -22.10
CA ALA A 441 -14.62 -51.72 -22.25
C ALA A 441 -14.24 -52.98 -21.46
N SER A 442 -14.84 -53.23 -20.30
CA SER A 442 -14.61 -54.47 -19.54
C SER A 442 -15.26 -55.70 -20.17
N SER A 443 -16.34 -55.55 -20.95
CA SER A 443 -16.95 -56.67 -21.69
C SER A 443 -16.19 -57.06 -22.96
N GLU A 444 -15.42 -56.15 -23.57
CA GLU A 444 -14.59 -56.44 -24.76
C GLU A 444 -13.25 -57.12 -24.42
N VAL A 445 -12.78 -57.03 -23.18
CA VAL A 445 -11.54 -57.70 -22.72
C VAL A 445 -11.78 -59.15 -22.28
N CYS A 446 -13.04 -59.55 -22.14
CA CYS A 446 -13.47 -60.91 -21.79
C CYS A 446 -14.19 -61.64 -22.94
N ALA A 447 -14.18 -61.09 -24.16
CA ALA A 447 -14.79 -61.68 -25.35
C ALA A 447 -13.76 -62.35 -26.26
#